data_AF-A0A1V4AQF8-F1
#
_entry.id   AF-A0A1V4AQF8-F1
#
_cell.length_a   1.000
_cell.length_b   1.000
_cell.length_c   1.000
_cell.angle_alpha   90.00
_cell.angle_beta   90.00
_cell.angle_gamma   90.00
#
_symmetry.space_group_name_H-M   'P 1'
#
loop_
_entity.id
_entity.type
_entity.pdbx_description
1 polymer ?
#
loop_
_entity_poly.entity_id
_entity_poly.type
_entity_poly.pdbx_seq_one_letter_code
_entity_poly.pdbx_strand_id
1 'polypeptide(L)'
;MYSNLDMFQFLVDSLMFVIERIEHLGLLNNILCKKIRGLKDLPDPETASDYLESFTLENIEELLRANQEILSKVQKLSDPHEVTLLSDTHVTTVCGQQEQSEVGYNPQKHGRSSFQSGWRFCTIPAG
;
A
#
# COMPACT_ATOMS: atom_id res chain seq x y z
N MET A 1 14.11 -0.28 18.36
CA MET A 1 14.53 -0.10 16.96
C MET A 1 14.13 -1.36 16.22
N TYR A 2 13.23 -1.24 15.24
CA TYR A 2 12.72 -2.38 14.47
C TYR A 2 13.72 -2.76 13.37
N SER A 3 13.84 -4.03 13.05
CA SER A 3 14.63 -4.44 11.88
C SER A 3 13.85 -4.21 10.58
N ASN A 4 14.54 -4.19 9.43
CA ASN A 4 13.89 -4.12 8.12
C ASN A 4 12.89 -5.27 7.91
N LEU A 5 13.20 -6.45 8.42
CA LEU A 5 12.31 -7.59 8.34
C LEU A 5 11.04 -7.37 9.17
N ASP A 6 11.16 -6.81 10.38
CA ASP A 6 10.02 -6.50 11.24
C ASP A 6 9.10 -5.47 10.57
N MET A 7 9.68 -4.41 10.00
CA MET A 7 8.92 -3.37 9.29
C MET A 7 8.22 -3.93 8.05
N PHE A 8 8.93 -4.71 7.24
CA PHE A 8 8.36 -5.34 6.06
C PHE A 8 7.21 -6.29 6.42
N GLN A 9 7.41 -7.16 7.40
CA GLN A 9 6.39 -8.10 7.87
C GLN A 9 5.16 -7.41 8.46
N PHE A 10 5.35 -6.27 9.13
CA PHE A 10 4.28 -5.45 9.66
C PHE A 10 3.43 -4.80 8.55
N LEU A 11 4.07 -4.27 7.51
CA LEU A 11 3.38 -3.71 6.34
C LEU A 11 2.67 -4.80 5.52
N VAL A 12 3.24 -6.00 5.43
CA VAL A 12 2.54 -7.15 4.81
C VAL A 12 1.31 -7.54 5.63
N ASP A 13 1.40 -7.55 6.97
CA ASP A 13 0.23 -7.81 7.81
C ASP A 13 -0.88 -6.77 7.59
N SER A 14 -0.53 -5.49 7.47
CA SER A 14 -1.55 -4.46 7.24
C SER A 14 -2.31 -4.71 5.94
N LEU A 15 -1.62 -5.12 4.88
CA LEU A 15 -2.26 -5.51 3.62
C LEU A 15 -3.12 -6.77 3.77
N MET A 16 -2.66 -7.79 4.50
CA MET A 16 -3.43 -9.01 4.78
C MET A 16 -4.72 -8.74 5.56
N PHE A 17 -4.70 -7.76 6.47
CA PHE A 17 -5.87 -7.31 7.22
C PHE A 17 -6.66 -6.19 6.51
N VAL A 18 -6.29 -5.82 5.28
CA VAL A 18 -6.95 -4.79 4.47
C VAL A 18 -6.94 -3.41 5.16
N ILE A 19 -5.87 -3.12 5.89
CA ILE A 19 -5.57 -1.80 6.47
C ILE A 19 -4.72 -1.04 5.46
N GLU A 20 -5.40 -0.31 4.57
CA GLU A 20 -4.77 0.38 3.43
C GLU A 20 -4.17 1.75 3.80
N ARG A 21 -4.60 2.34 4.91
CA ARG A 21 -4.23 3.70 5.33
C ARG A 21 -3.21 3.67 6.45
N ILE A 22 -2.11 4.40 6.31
CA ILE A 22 -1.01 4.46 7.29
C ILE A 22 -1.52 4.89 8.67
N GLU A 23 -2.46 5.85 8.71
CA GLU A 23 -3.02 6.36 9.96
C GLU A 23 -3.80 5.29 10.75
N HIS A 24 -4.22 4.22 10.08
CA HIS A 24 -4.99 3.12 10.65
C HIS A 24 -4.11 1.93 11.07
N LEU A 25 -2.78 1.98 10.86
CA LEU A 25 -1.87 0.90 11.24
C LEU A 25 -1.90 0.58 12.74
N GLY A 26 -2.30 1.54 13.57
CA GLY A 26 -2.55 1.33 15.00
C GLY A 26 -3.57 0.22 15.31
N LEU A 27 -4.43 -0.16 14.35
CA LEU A 27 -5.36 -1.29 14.51
C LEU A 27 -4.66 -2.65 14.67
N LEU A 28 -3.45 -2.78 14.13
CA LEU A 28 -2.61 -3.98 14.33
C LEU A 28 -2.04 -4.06 15.75
N ASN A 29 -2.03 -2.95 16.50
CA ASN A 29 -1.41 -2.85 17.82
C ASN A 29 -2.24 -3.55 18.92
N ASN A 30 -2.46 -4.84 18.77
CA ASN A 30 -3.17 -5.70 19.71
C ASN A 30 -2.27 -6.82 20.24
N ILE A 31 -2.71 -7.45 21.33
CA ILE A 31 -1.93 -8.47 22.06
C ILE A 31 -1.60 -9.68 21.16
N LEU A 32 -2.52 -10.05 20.26
CA LEU A 32 -2.34 -11.20 19.37
C LEU A 32 -1.25 -10.94 18.33
N CYS A 33 -1.31 -9.81 17.63
CA CYS A 33 -0.33 -9.45 16.60
C CYS A 33 1.08 -9.30 17.20
N LYS A 34 1.20 -8.67 18.39
CA LYS A 34 2.47 -8.59 19.14
C LYS A 34 3.05 -9.97 19.45
N LYS A 35 2.22 -10.89 19.94
CA LYS A 35 2.63 -12.28 20.23
C LYS A 35 3.04 -13.05 18.99
N ILE A 36 2.28 -12.94 17.89
CA ILE A 36 2.59 -13.60 16.62
C ILE A 36 3.94 -13.14 16.08
N ARG A 37 4.22 -11.83 16.17
CA ARG A 37 5.49 -11.25 15.71
C ARG A 37 6.63 -11.36 16.71
N GLY A 38 6.35 -11.75 17.95
CA GLY A 38 7.36 -11.80 19.02
C GLY A 38 7.91 -10.41 19.41
N LEU A 39 7.17 -9.35 19.09
CA LEU A 39 7.57 -7.97 19.36
C LEU A 39 6.87 -7.44 20.61
N LYS A 40 7.60 -6.64 21.40
CA LYS A 40 7.04 -5.97 22.59
C LYS A 40 5.94 -4.99 22.22
N ASP A 41 6.18 -4.24 21.15
CA ASP A 41 5.25 -3.30 20.54
C ASP A 41 5.39 -3.39 19.01
N LEU A 42 4.35 -2.98 18.29
CA LEU A 42 4.39 -2.89 16.84
C LEU A 42 4.67 -1.45 16.42
N PRO A 43 5.20 -1.23 15.21
CA PRO A 43 5.41 0.11 14.66
C PRO A 43 4.11 0.93 14.69
N ASP A 44 4.23 2.21 15.04
CA ASP A 44 3.14 3.17 14.93
C ASP A 44 3.11 3.79 13.51
N PRO A 45 2.05 4.56 13.17
CA PRO A 45 1.95 5.20 11.86
C PRO A 45 3.16 6.09 11.50
N GLU A 46 3.73 6.79 12.47
CA GLU A 46 4.88 7.68 12.26
C GLU A 46 6.13 6.86 11.91
N THR A 47 6.42 5.82 12.70
CA THR A 47 7.51 4.87 12.44
C THR A 47 7.37 4.21 11.06
N ALA A 48 6.15 3.88 10.65
CA ALA A 48 5.88 3.33 9.33
C ALA A 48 6.10 4.35 8.21
N SER A 49 5.71 5.61 8.42
CA SER A 49 5.97 6.71 7.47
C SER A 49 7.46 6.94 7.29
N ASP A 50 8.20 7.12 8.39
CA ASP A 50 9.65 7.33 8.38
C ASP A 50 10.39 6.20 7.68
N TYR A 51 9.94 4.95 7.89
CA TYR A 51 10.51 3.80 7.21
C TYR A 51 10.28 3.84 5.70
N LEU A 52 9.07 4.17 5.25
CA LEU A 52 8.75 4.29 3.82
C LEU A 52 9.48 5.47 3.17
N GLU A 53 9.60 6.59 3.87
CA GLU A 53 10.32 7.79 3.40
C GLU A 53 11.82 7.54 3.26
N SER A 54 12.37 6.56 3.99
CA SER A 54 13.78 6.18 3.86
C SER A 54 14.11 5.44 2.56
N PHE A 55 13.11 5.01 1.78
CA PHE A 55 13.35 4.25 0.55
C PHE A 55 13.89 5.14 -0.56
N THR A 56 15.00 4.71 -1.15
CA THR A 56 15.53 5.32 -2.37
C THR A 56 14.84 4.74 -3.61
N LEU A 57 14.99 5.42 -4.74
CA LEU A 57 14.48 4.91 -6.03
C LEU A 57 15.02 3.51 -6.35
N GLU A 58 16.29 3.24 -6.04
CA GLU A 58 16.91 1.93 -6.22
C GLU A 58 16.19 0.85 -5.38
N ASN A 59 15.87 1.13 -4.11
CA ASN A 59 15.13 0.20 -3.27
C ASN A 59 13.73 -0.09 -3.81
N ILE A 60 13.06 0.92 -4.36
CA ILE A 60 11.73 0.76 -4.98
C ILE A 60 11.83 -0.13 -6.23
N GLU A 61 12.84 0.08 -7.07
CA GLU A 61 13.07 -0.76 -8.25
C GLU A 61 13.39 -2.22 -7.89
N GLU A 62 14.22 -2.44 -6.86
CA GLU A 62 14.52 -3.78 -6.35
C GLU A 62 13.26 -4.48 -5.82
N LEU A 63 12.43 -3.76 -5.06
CA LEU A 63 11.17 -4.27 -4.54
C LEU A 63 10.20 -4.65 -5.68
N LEU A 64 10.13 -3.81 -6.72
CA LEU A 64 9.33 -4.10 -7.90
C LEU A 64 9.80 -5.37 -8.61
N ARG A 65 11.12 -5.53 -8.80
CA ARG A 65 11.70 -6.74 -9.41
C ARG A 65 11.42 -7.99 -8.60
N ALA A 66 11.59 -7.92 -7.28
CA ALA A 66 11.28 -9.04 -6.38
C ALA A 66 9.79 -9.42 -6.47
N ASN A 67 8.89 -8.44 -6.47
CA ASN A 67 7.46 -8.68 -6.62
C ASN A 67 7.12 -9.33 -7.97
N GLN A 68 7.69 -8.85 -9.07
CA GLN A 68 7.51 -9.44 -10.41
C GLN A 68 8.00 -10.89 -10.46
N GLU A 69 9.14 -11.20 -9.82
CA GLU A 69 9.66 -12.55 -9.77
C GLU A 69 8.71 -13.49 -9.00
N ILE A 70 8.21 -13.05 -7.84
CA ILE A 70 7.22 -13.80 -7.04
C ILE A 70 5.95 -14.04 -7.86
N LEU A 71 5.39 -13.01 -8.48
CA LEU A 71 4.20 -13.14 -9.33
C LEU A 71 4.41 -14.12 -10.47
N SER A 72 5.58 -14.09 -11.13
CA SER A 72 5.91 -15.02 -12.22
C SER A 72 5.95 -16.48 -11.75
N LYS A 73 6.36 -16.73 -10.50
CA LYS A 73 6.39 -18.07 -9.90
C LYS A 73 4.97 -18.52 -9.53
N VAL A 74 4.16 -17.62 -8.93
CA VAL A 74 2.76 -17.91 -8.57
C VAL A 74 1.93 -18.23 -9.81
N GLN A 75 2.10 -17.48 -10.90
CA GLN A 75 1.41 -17.74 -12.17
C GLN A 75 1.71 -19.12 -12.76
N LYS A 76 2.92 -19.65 -12.57
CA LYS A 76 3.28 -21.01 -13.03
C LYS A 76 2.66 -22.13 -12.20
N LEU A 77 2.21 -21.81 -10.99
CA LEU A 77 1.61 -22.75 -10.04
C LEU A 77 0.08 -22.71 -10.07
N SER A 78 -0.49 -21.79 -10.84
CA SER A 78 -1.93 -21.52 -10.87
C SER A 78 -2.46 -21.77 -12.28
N ASP A 79 -3.70 -22.26 -12.39
CA ASP A 79 -4.40 -22.31 -13.67
C ASP A 79 -4.57 -20.89 -14.25
N PRO A 80 -4.78 -20.72 -15.57
CA PRO A 80 -4.96 -19.41 -16.18
C PRO A 80 -6.07 -18.63 -15.47
N HIS A 81 -5.70 -17.55 -14.78
CA HIS A 81 -6.67 -16.65 -14.17
C HIS A 81 -7.14 -15.63 -15.22
N GLU A 82 -8.46 -15.54 -15.41
CA GLU A 82 -9.06 -14.45 -16.17
C GLU A 82 -8.84 -13.14 -15.39
N VAL A 83 -8.25 -12.14 -16.05
CA VAL A 83 -7.97 -10.83 -15.44
C VAL A 83 -8.88 -9.81 -16.11
N THR A 84 -9.88 -9.31 -15.38
CA THR A 84 -10.67 -8.17 -15.83
C THR A 84 -10.00 -6.87 -15.39
N LEU A 85 -9.54 -6.07 -16.36
CA LEU A 85 -9.05 -4.71 -16.12
C LEU A 85 -10.24 -3.74 -16.04
N LEU A 86 -10.56 -3.31 -14.82
CA LEU A 86 -11.50 -2.21 -14.59
C LEU A 86 -10.71 -0.90 -14.45
N SER A 87 -11.02 0.07 -15.30
CA SER A 87 -10.46 1.42 -15.23
C SER A 87 -11.49 2.35 -14.60
N ASP A 88 -11.18 2.88 -13.41
CA ASP A 88 -11.99 3.92 -12.77
C ASP A 88 -11.08 5.08 -12.34
N THR A 89 -11.53 6.31 -12.59
CA THR A 89 -10.79 7.54 -12.28
C THR A 89 -11.34 8.13 -10.99
N HIS A 90 -10.57 8.05 -9.90
CA HIS A 90 -10.96 8.66 -8.62
C HIS A 90 -10.23 9.99 -8.39
N VAL A 91 -10.98 11.00 -7.97
CA VAL A 91 -10.44 12.33 -7.63
C VAL A 91 -10.34 12.45 -6.11
N THR A 92 -9.13 12.60 -5.59
CA THR A 92 -8.90 12.81 -4.16
C THR A 92 -8.62 14.28 -3.90
N THR A 93 -9.52 14.94 -3.16
CA THR A 93 -9.33 16.36 -2.82
C THR A 93 -8.18 16.51 -1.82
N VAL A 94 -7.26 17.43 -2.11
CA VAL A 94 -6.15 17.75 -1.21
C VAL A 94 -6.55 18.85 -0.23
N CYS A 95 -6.06 18.73 1.00
CA CYS A 95 -6.10 19.79 2.01
C CYS A 95 -4.67 20.29 2.24
N GLY A 96 -4.35 21.52 1.84
CA GLY A 96 -3.00 22.11 1.94
C GLY A 96 -2.24 22.15 0.61
N GLN A 97 -0.93 22.42 0.66
CA GLN A 97 -0.02 22.33 -0.49
C GLN A 97 0.73 20.99 -0.44
N GLN A 98 0.38 20.08 -1.34
CA GLN A 98 1.09 18.81 -1.53
C GLN A 98 1.69 18.77 -2.94
N GLU A 99 2.88 18.18 -3.07
CA GLU A 99 3.60 18.09 -4.34
C GLU A 99 2.74 17.40 -5.42
N GLN A 100 2.82 17.89 -6.67
CA GLN A 100 2.07 17.39 -7.83
C GLN A 100 0.53 17.47 -7.73
N SER A 101 -0.02 18.18 -6.75
CA SER A 101 -1.45 18.48 -6.71
C SER A 101 -1.80 19.62 -7.67
N GLU A 102 -2.76 19.41 -8.56
CA GLU A 102 -3.21 20.40 -9.54
C GLU A 102 -4.70 20.70 -9.38
N VAL A 103 -5.12 21.89 -9.82
CA VAL A 103 -6.54 22.24 -9.90
C VAL A 103 -7.12 21.58 -11.15
N GLY A 104 -7.65 20.37 -10.98
CA GLY A 104 -8.31 19.58 -12.02
C GLY A 104 -9.84 19.53 -11.87
N TYR A 105 -10.48 18.66 -12.65
CA TYR A 105 -11.90 18.36 -12.50
C TYR A 105 -12.15 17.60 -11.18
N ASN A 106 -12.92 18.20 -10.27
CA ASN A 106 -13.34 17.59 -9.00
C ASN A 106 -14.87 17.72 -8.87
N PRO A 107 -15.65 16.66 -9.17
CA PRO A 107 -17.11 16.74 -9.22
C PRO A 107 -17.75 17.07 -7.87
N GLN A 108 -17.06 16.77 -6.76
CA GLN A 108 -17.55 17.01 -5.41
C GLN A 108 -17.12 18.38 -4.84
N LYS A 109 -15.93 18.87 -5.21
CA LYS A 109 -15.36 20.14 -4.69
C LYS A 109 -14.64 20.92 -5.81
N HIS A 110 -15.45 21.62 -6.62
CA HIS A 110 -14.98 22.40 -7.76
C HIS A 110 -13.90 23.42 -7.37
N GLY A 111 -12.83 23.50 -8.16
CA GLY A 111 -11.75 24.49 -8.00
C GLY A 111 -10.75 24.21 -6.88
N ARG A 112 -10.82 23.06 -6.20
CA ARG A 112 -9.79 22.65 -5.22
C ARG A 112 -8.72 21.80 -5.88
N SER A 113 -7.47 21.96 -5.45
CA SER A 113 -6.38 21.06 -5.83
C SER A 113 -6.74 19.63 -5.44
N SER A 114 -6.50 18.71 -6.37
CA SER A 114 -6.84 17.30 -6.21
C SER A 114 -5.81 16.44 -6.92
N PHE A 115 -5.57 15.24 -6.39
CA PHE A 115 -4.88 14.22 -7.13
C PHE A 115 -5.87 13.47 -8.01
N GLN A 116 -5.48 13.22 -9.25
CA GLN A 116 -6.02 12.11 -10.02
C GLN A 116 -5.20 10.87 -9.66
N SER A 117 -5.77 10.03 -8.81
CA SER A 117 -5.13 8.76 -8.50
C SER A 117 -5.32 7.83 -9.70
N GLY A 118 -4.23 7.58 -10.42
CA GLY A 118 -4.21 6.61 -11.52
C GLY A 118 -4.42 5.17 -11.03
N TRP A 119 -4.98 4.37 -11.93
CA TRP A 119 -5.00 2.90 -12.02
C TRP A 119 -5.03 2.12 -10.69
N ARG A 120 -6.22 1.61 -10.31
CA ARG A 120 -6.33 0.51 -9.35
C ARG A 120 -6.47 -0.82 -10.10
N PHE A 121 -5.68 -1.82 -9.70
CA PHE A 121 -5.74 -3.16 -10.25
C PHE A 121 -6.38 -4.11 -9.22
N CYS A 122 -7.39 -4.87 -9.62
CA CYS A 122 -7.99 -5.91 -8.78
C CYS A 122 -8.05 -7.23 -9.55
N THR A 123 -7.58 -8.31 -8.95
CA THR A 123 -7.74 -9.68 -9.44
C THR A 123 -9.00 -10.30 -8.85
N ILE A 124 -9.85 -10.89 -9.69
CA ILE A 124 -11.03 -11.66 -9.27
C ILE A 124 -10.81 -13.11 -9.73
N PRO A 125 -10.97 -14.13 -8.87
CA PRO A 125 -10.85 -15.52 -9.30
C PRO A 125 -11.98 -15.89 -10.28
N ALA A 126 -11.61 -16.53 -11.39
CA ALA A 126 -12.54 -17.09 -12.36
C ALA A 126 -13.33 -18.25 -11.72
N GLY A 127 -14.65 -18.24 -11.89
CA GLY A 127 -15.58 -19.29 -11.43
C GLY A 127 -15.66 -20.48 -12.39
#